data_AF-A0A358B6N2-F1
#
_entry.id   AF-A0A358B6N2-F1
#
_cell.length_a   1.000
_cell.length_b   1.000
_cell.length_c   1.000
_cell.angle_alpha   90.00
_cell.angle_beta   90.00
_cell.angle_gamma   90.00
#
_symmetry.space_group_name_H-M   'P 1'
#
loop_
_entity.id
_entity.type
_entity.pdbx_description
1 polymer ?
#
loop_
_entity_poly.entity_id
_entity_poly.type
_entity_poly.pdbx_seq_one_letter_code
_entity_poly.pdbx_strand_id
1 'polypeptide(L)'
;MNNALKSGTAMAAVLLALTTLSTPVVARDRSSSFTGPNGQTATRSVSRSHGDVSSTTTGPNGKSTSRVVDRSAEGTQAVLTGPNGKTIVRQTTRQP
;
A
#
# COMPACT_ATOMS: atom_id res chain seq x y z
N MET A 1 12.57 -64.08 27.98
CA MET A 1 13.86 -63.88 27.30
C MET A 1 14.12 -62.39 27.30
N ASN A 2 15.00 -61.96 28.18
CA ASN A 2 15.43 -60.57 28.33
C ASN A 2 16.34 -60.24 27.13
N ASN A 3 16.31 -59.00 26.65
CA ASN A 3 17.51 -58.29 26.23
C ASN A 3 17.22 -56.79 26.11
N ALA A 4 17.70 -56.07 27.13
CA ALA A 4 17.86 -54.63 27.11
C ALA A 4 18.99 -54.24 26.16
N LEU A 5 18.80 -53.19 25.34
CA LEU A 5 19.91 -52.49 24.72
C LEU A 5 19.67 -50.97 24.66
N LYS A 6 20.14 -50.32 25.73
CA LYS A 6 20.98 -49.11 25.77
C LYS A 6 20.42 -47.77 25.25
N SER A 7 20.19 -46.90 26.24
CA SER A 7 20.44 -45.45 26.25
C SER A 7 21.38 -44.93 25.15
N GLY A 8 20.90 -43.93 24.41
CA GLY A 8 21.69 -43.03 23.59
C GLY A 8 21.08 -41.64 23.63
N THR A 9 21.57 -40.79 24.53
CA THR A 9 21.34 -39.34 24.51
C THR A 9 21.95 -38.75 23.24
N ALA A 10 21.15 -38.11 22.38
CA ALA A 10 21.67 -37.09 21.48
C ALA A 10 20.56 -36.14 21.00
N MET A 11 20.84 -34.85 21.16
CA MET A 11 20.36 -33.74 20.33
C MET A 11 18.88 -33.36 20.48
N ALA A 12 18.68 -32.45 21.44
CA ALA A 12 17.68 -31.42 21.36
C ALA A 12 17.65 -30.80 19.95
N ALA A 13 16.52 -30.93 19.28
CA ALA A 13 16.13 -30.05 18.19
C ALA A 13 14.77 -29.47 18.56
N VAL A 14 14.77 -28.52 19.49
CA VAL A 14 13.66 -27.57 19.63
C VAL A 14 13.70 -26.71 18.37
N LEU A 15 13.01 -27.17 17.33
CA LEU A 15 12.80 -26.39 16.12
C LEU A 15 11.75 -25.33 16.44
N LEU A 16 12.19 -24.21 17.05
CA LEU A 16 11.40 -22.99 17.14
C LEU A 16 11.28 -22.41 15.73
N ALA A 17 10.36 -23.00 14.94
CA ALA A 17 9.90 -22.43 13.69
C ALA A 17 9.16 -21.14 14.02
N LEU A 18 9.90 -20.02 14.02
CA LEU A 18 9.34 -18.68 14.11
C LEU A 18 8.60 -18.42 12.79
N THR A 19 7.37 -18.91 12.69
CA THR A 19 6.48 -18.62 11.56
C THR A 19 6.22 -17.13 11.58
N THR A 20 6.91 -16.38 10.73
CA THR A 20 6.57 -15.00 10.46
C THR A 20 5.20 -15.01 9.81
N LEU A 21 4.16 -14.70 10.58
CA LEU A 21 2.85 -14.38 10.00
C LEU A 21 3.07 -13.15 9.12
N SER A 22 3.28 -13.37 7.83
CA SER A 22 3.19 -12.33 6.82
C SER A 22 1.75 -11.86 6.84
N THR A 23 1.49 -10.75 7.51
CA THR A 23 0.19 -10.08 7.38
C THR A 23 0.11 -9.60 5.93
N PRO A 24 -0.98 -9.91 5.20
CA PRO A 24 -1.15 -9.33 3.88
C PRO A 24 -1.15 -7.81 4.04
N VAL A 25 -0.33 -7.11 3.27
CA VAL A 25 -0.36 -5.65 3.20
C VAL A 25 -1.69 -5.25 2.55
N VAL A 26 -2.73 -5.11 3.36
CA VAL A 26 -4.07 -4.76 2.87
C VAL A 26 -4.01 -3.36 2.28
N ALA A 27 -4.54 -3.21 1.05
CA ALA A 27 -4.70 -1.91 0.41
C ALA A 27 -5.49 -1.00 1.35
N ARG A 28 -4.91 0.16 1.71
CA ARG A 28 -5.48 1.04 2.72
C ARG A 28 -6.25 2.17 2.07
N ASP A 29 -7.54 1.93 1.88
CA ASP A 29 -8.48 2.92 1.38
C ASP A 29 -8.91 3.88 2.50
N ARG A 30 -8.97 5.18 2.17
CA ARG A 30 -9.50 6.22 3.04
C ARG A 30 -10.31 7.22 2.23
N SER A 31 -11.43 7.64 2.78
CA SER A 31 -12.22 8.76 2.29
C SER A 31 -12.33 9.83 3.36
N SER A 32 -12.38 11.08 2.94
CA SER A 32 -12.59 12.24 3.81
C SER A 32 -13.39 13.29 3.07
N SER A 33 -14.24 14.02 3.80
CA SER A 33 -15.00 15.16 3.28
C SER A 33 -14.64 16.43 4.05
N PHE A 34 -14.73 17.56 3.37
CA PHE A 34 -14.54 18.88 3.96
C PHE A 34 -15.63 19.82 3.47
N THR A 35 -16.32 20.48 4.40
CA THR A 35 -17.37 21.45 4.10
C THR A 35 -16.88 22.85 4.47
N GLY A 36 -16.88 23.75 3.48
CA GLY A 36 -16.46 25.13 3.69
C GLY A 36 -17.55 26.01 4.33
N PRO A 37 -17.20 27.26 4.70
CA PRO A 37 -18.15 28.21 5.32
C PRO A 37 -19.42 28.48 4.51
N ASN A 38 -19.33 28.35 3.18
CA ASN A 38 -20.46 28.52 2.26
C ASN A 38 -21.33 27.24 2.11
N GLY A 39 -21.16 26.24 2.98
CA GLY A 39 -21.91 24.96 2.97
C GLY A 39 -21.51 23.98 1.85
N GLN A 40 -20.58 24.36 0.98
CA GLN A 40 -20.11 23.53 -0.12
C GLN A 40 -19.13 22.46 0.35
N THR A 41 -19.33 21.21 -0.07
CA THR A 41 -18.53 20.05 0.37
C THR A 41 -17.65 19.51 -0.75
N ALA A 42 -16.39 19.25 -0.45
CA ALA A 42 -15.47 18.49 -1.30
C ALA A 42 -15.15 17.15 -0.66
N THR A 43 -14.86 16.13 -1.47
CA THR A 43 -14.46 14.81 -0.99
C THR A 43 -13.10 14.43 -1.56
N ARG A 44 -12.35 13.64 -0.79
CA ARG A 44 -11.08 13.06 -1.20
C ARG A 44 -11.05 11.59 -0.85
N SER A 45 -10.77 10.77 -1.84
CA SER A 45 -10.54 9.33 -1.69
C SER A 45 -9.08 9.01 -2.01
N VAL A 46 -8.48 8.13 -1.23
CA VAL A 46 -7.09 7.70 -1.39
C VAL A 46 -7.02 6.19 -1.20
N SER A 47 -6.44 5.50 -2.18
CA SER A 47 -6.05 4.10 -2.07
C SER A 47 -4.53 4.00 -2.04
N ARG A 48 -4.02 3.09 -1.21
CA ARG A 48 -2.59 2.80 -1.11
C ARG A 48 -2.35 1.31 -1.11
N SER A 49 -1.50 0.84 -1.99
CA SER A 49 -1.16 -0.58 -2.11
C SER A 49 0.32 -0.69 -2.50
N HIS A 50 1.11 -1.49 -1.79
CA HIS A 50 2.51 -1.79 -2.16
C HIS A 50 3.42 -0.58 -2.47
N GLY A 51 3.14 0.59 -1.89
CA GLY A 51 3.89 1.83 -2.14
C GLY A 51 3.28 2.73 -3.22
N ASP A 52 2.38 2.19 -4.04
CA ASP A 52 1.58 2.93 -5.01
C ASP A 52 0.46 3.70 -4.31
N VAL A 53 0.08 4.83 -4.92
CA VAL A 53 -0.96 5.71 -4.38
C VAL A 53 -1.87 6.18 -5.50
N SER A 54 -3.16 5.88 -5.39
CA SER A 54 -4.20 6.53 -6.18
C SER A 54 -4.98 7.48 -5.30
N SER A 55 -5.30 8.66 -5.80
CA SER A 55 -6.18 9.59 -5.09
C SER A 55 -7.06 10.37 -6.03
N THR A 56 -8.30 10.61 -5.63
CA THR A 56 -9.25 11.46 -6.34
C THR A 56 -9.78 12.50 -5.38
N THR A 57 -9.78 13.76 -5.79
CA THR A 57 -10.50 14.83 -5.10
C THR A 57 -11.64 15.30 -5.99
N THR A 58 -12.86 15.31 -5.45
CA THR A 58 -14.05 15.81 -6.13
C THR A 58 -14.52 17.08 -5.45
N GLY A 59 -14.63 18.16 -6.23
CA GLY A 59 -15.13 19.43 -5.75
C GLY A 59 -16.66 19.46 -5.60
N PRO A 60 -17.21 20.51 -4.98
CA PRO A 60 -18.65 20.67 -4.76
C PRO A 60 -19.48 20.68 -6.05
N ASN A 61 -18.87 21.05 -7.17
CA ASN A 61 -19.48 21.04 -8.51
C ASN A 61 -19.39 19.67 -9.21
N GLY A 62 -18.98 18.62 -8.50
CA GLY A 62 -18.83 17.26 -9.03
C GLY A 62 -17.60 17.05 -9.93
N LYS A 63 -16.81 18.09 -10.20
CA LYS A 63 -15.60 17.98 -11.01
C LYS A 63 -14.47 17.36 -10.18
N SER A 64 -13.73 16.44 -10.79
CA SER A 64 -12.72 15.64 -10.09
C SER A 64 -11.33 15.81 -10.69
N THR A 65 -10.32 15.77 -9.83
CA THR A 65 -8.91 15.60 -10.20
C THR A 65 -8.42 14.29 -9.60
N SER A 66 -7.77 13.45 -10.41
CA SER A 66 -7.17 12.20 -9.95
C SER A 66 -5.65 12.23 -10.10
N ARG A 67 -4.95 11.55 -9.19
CA ARG A 67 -3.51 11.36 -9.25
C ARG A 67 -3.17 9.92 -8.93
N VAL A 68 -2.42 9.28 -9.83
CA VAL A 68 -1.83 7.96 -9.64
C VAL A 68 -0.32 8.12 -9.50
N VAL A 69 0.26 7.41 -8.55
CA VAL A 69 1.70 7.38 -8.32
C VAL A 69 2.13 5.93 -8.21
N ASP A 70 2.93 5.51 -9.17
CA ASP A 70 3.50 4.17 -9.22
C ASP A 70 4.97 4.25 -8.83
N ARG A 71 5.39 3.39 -7.90
CA ARG A 71 6.75 3.34 -7.37
C ARG A 71 7.38 2.00 -7.68
N SER A 72 8.61 2.06 -8.17
CA SER A 72 9.42 0.88 -8.41
C SER A 72 10.83 1.09 -7.84
N ALA A 73 11.68 0.06 -8.01
CA ALA A 73 13.08 0.13 -7.63
C ALA A 73 13.83 1.18 -8.49
N GLU A 74 13.43 1.31 -9.75
CA GLU A 74 14.06 2.14 -10.77
C GLU A 74 13.65 3.61 -10.65
N GLY A 75 12.50 3.90 -10.03
CA GLY A 75 11.99 5.26 -10.00
C GLY A 75 10.58 5.45 -9.47
N THR A 76 9.97 6.55 -9.87
CA THR A 76 8.58 6.91 -9.57
C THR A 76 7.97 7.59 -10.77
N GLN A 77 6.79 7.12 -11.19
CA GLN A 77 5.94 7.81 -12.14
C GLN A 77 4.74 8.40 -11.39
N ALA A 78 4.36 9.62 -11.73
CA ALA A 78 3.13 10.23 -11.24
C ALA A 78 2.33 10.81 -12.41
N VAL A 79 1.07 10.43 -12.49
CA VAL A 79 0.11 10.90 -13.50
C VAL A 79 -0.97 11.68 -12.77
N LEU A 80 -1.19 12.94 -13.16
CA LEU A 80 -2.25 13.80 -12.65
C LEU A 80 -3.23 14.09 -13.78
N THR A 81 -4.49 13.72 -13.62
CA THR A 81 -5.55 14.00 -14.58
C THR A 81 -6.53 15.01 -13.99
N GLY A 82 -6.70 16.13 -14.68
CA GLY A 82 -7.62 17.19 -14.29
C GLY A 82 -9.07 16.92 -14.68
N PRO A 83 -10.00 17.78 -14.25
CA PRO A 83 -11.45 17.60 -14.45
C PRO A 83 -11.92 17.73 -15.91
N ASN A 84 -11.04 18.16 -16.80
CA ASN A 84 -11.26 18.23 -18.25
C ASN A 84 -10.52 17.11 -19.01
N GLY A 85 -10.00 16.10 -18.30
CA GLY A 85 -9.25 14.98 -18.89
C GLY A 85 -7.81 15.31 -19.27
N LYS A 86 -7.36 16.57 -19.15
CA LYS A 86 -5.95 16.91 -19.41
C LYS A 86 -5.05 16.25 -18.37
N THR A 87 -3.92 15.73 -18.84
CA THR A 87 -3.01 14.94 -18.01
C THR A 87 -1.61 15.55 -17.97
N ILE A 88 -0.98 15.51 -16.80
CA ILE A 88 0.43 15.87 -16.58
C ILE A 88 1.13 14.62 -16.04
N VAL A 89 2.28 14.28 -16.64
CA VAL A 89 3.10 13.15 -16.22
C VAL A 89 4.44 13.65 -15.69
N ARG A 90 4.86 13.14 -14.54
CA ARG A 90 6.20 13.34 -13.97
C ARG A 90 6.86 11.99 -13.77
N GLN A 91 8.08 11.85 -14.27
CA GLN A 91 8.94 10.70 -14.00
C GLN A 91 10.22 11.14 -13.31
N THR A 92 10.66 10.31 -12.37
CA THR A 92 11.95 10.44 -11.69
C THR A 92 12.60 9.09 -11.61
N THR A 93 13.86 8.99 -12.02
CA THR A 93 14.68 7.78 -11.86
C THR A 93 15.49 7.86 -10.58
N ARG A 94 15.80 6.70 -10.00
CA ARG A 94 16.79 6.62 -8.90
C ARG A 94 18.17 6.52 -9.51
N GLN A 95 19.08 7.37 -9.06
CA GLN A 95 20.50 7.20 -9.32
C GLN A 95 21.07 6.22 -8.27
N PRO A 96 22.06 5.39 -8.64
CA PRO A 96 22.73 4.47 -7.71
C PRO A 96 23.42 5.20 -6.56
#